data_AF-A0A7Y5I0N2-F1
#
_entry.id   AF-A0A7Y5I0N2-F1
#
_cell.length_a   1.000
_cell.length_b   1.000
_cell.length_c   1.000
_cell.angle_alpha   90.00
_cell.angle_beta   90.00
_cell.angle_gamma   90.00
#
_symmetry.space_group_name_H-M   'P 1'
#
loop_
_entity.id
_entity.type
_entity.pdbx_description
1 polymer ?
#
loop_
_entity_poly.entity_id
_entity_poly.type
_entity_poly.pdbx_seq_one_letter_code
_entity_poly.pdbx_strand_id
1 'polypeptide(L)'
;MTQIDHRIEPGAEKVRGRHRKPALQIFQKVNAIALETRGFGKAPRALSPRRERDGLIVQGRLHKLWILKLATDLREHGVDATLDQWDLAPGQDVAAFMQKGILEADRVLLVCSDSYVNKAETGTGGVGYERLIVTGEVVQNIDTRKFIPLVRANPGEPRIPRFLGPRLYIDFSDDANYKEKREELLRELLGAPLARKPPLGINPFSGALPKTSEPTWVVGPTVGSQTVGGGTRFDRAGGQLLEEQWFEAARAVAEKGIAQLGLNGCMELRFGLHEEISKSQLELLNAVRKSQINTFGWPIGVTLENQDEYKPRPYGDGIRAEISITKESPSGQQSYDYWAARRNGDFYLLQSLFEDKRGESLLFFNTRIIRVAEALMFAANFYTKLGAPPDATLSVRVSHRGLAGRALTSAGGNRPIFPRVSHESTSESEIVLSLGRMQETRIDDVRRITEPLFMLFEFQEFGEAVYTDIVQRFEKGETS
;
A
#
# COMPACT_ATOMS: atom_id res chain seq x y z
N MET A 1 -41.95 -7.60 60.63
CA MET A 1 -42.24 -8.95 60.08
C MET A 1 -41.76 -8.93 58.65
N THR A 2 -40.73 -9.60 58.16
CA THR A 2 -39.72 -10.57 58.66
C THR A 2 -38.70 -10.60 57.51
N GLN A 3 -37.46 -10.11 57.67
CA GLN A 3 -36.21 -10.87 57.85
C GLN A 3 -35.96 -12.12 56.95
N ILE A 4 -34.76 -12.10 56.32
CA ILE A 4 -33.78 -13.19 56.10
C ILE A 4 -34.11 -14.13 54.91
N ASP A 5 -33.40 -14.09 53.77
CA ASP A 5 -31.96 -14.34 53.47
C ASP A 5 -31.66 -15.85 53.35
N HIS A 6 -31.13 -16.27 52.19
CA HIS A 6 -29.95 -17.13 52.17
C HIS A 6 -29.23 -17.09 50.82
N ARG A 7 -27.93 -16.93 51.01
CA ARG A 7 -26.79 -16.75 50.12
C ARG A 7 -26.15 -18.12 49.79
N ILE A 8 -25.31 -18.15 48.74
CA ILE A 8 -24.13 -19.03 48.50
C ILE A 8 -24.28 -20.20 47.47
N GLU A 9 -23.52 -20.08 46.37
CA GLU A 9 -23.14 -21.09 45.34
C GLU A 9 -22.17 -22.18 45.91
N PRO A 10 -21.53 -23.15 45.19
CA PRO A 10 -21.53 -23.54 43.76
C PRO A 10 -21.56 -25.09 43.50
N GLY A 11 -21.54 -25.51 42.21
CA GLY A 11 -20.79 -26.70 41.80
C GLY A 11 -21.52 -27.90 41.18
N ALA A 12 -20.91 -28.40 40.09
CA ALA A 12 -21.03 -29.70 39.43
C ALA A 12 -22.25 -29.93 38.50
N GLU A 13 -22.17 -29.60 37.21
CA GLU A 13 -21.49 -30.38 36.14
C GLU A 13 -22.36 -31.52 35.58
N LYS A 14 -22.92 -31.30 34.40
CA LYS A 14 -23.17 -32.38 33.43
C LYS A 14 -22.80 -31.92 32.03
N VAL A 15 -21.54 -32.21 31.72
CA VAL A 15 -20.89 -32.17 30.43
C VAL A 15 -21.70 -32.97 29.41
N ARG A 16 -22.17 -32.30 28.34
CA ARG A 16 -22.32 -32.91 27.02
C ARG A 16 -21.57 -32.06 26.02
N GLY A 17 -20.32 -32.46 25.79
CA GLY A 17 -19.47 -31.92 24.75
C GLY A 17 -20.09 -32.14 23.37
N ARG A 18 -20.20 -31.04 22.62
CA ARG A 18 -19.90 -31.07 21.20
C ARG A 18 -18.72 -30.15 21.00
N HIS A 19 -17.57 -30.76 20.70
CA HIS A 19 -16.41 -30.08 20.14
C HIS A 19 -16.89 -29.11 19.04
N ARG A 20 -16.91 -27.81 19.33
CA ARG A 20 -16.82 -26.80 18.28
C ARG A 20 -15.38 -26.87 17.76
N LYS A 21 -15.18 -27.71 16.74
CA LYS A 21 -14.06 -27.54 15.82
C LYS A 21 -14.18 -26.14 15.19
N PRO A 22 -13.08 -25.43 14.98
CA PRO A 22 -13.11 -24.09 14.38
C PRO A 22 -13.53 -24.25 12.92
N ALA A 23 -14.75 -23.85 12.58
CA ALA A 23 -15.20 -23.82 11.20
C ALA A 23 -14.71 -22.53 10.56
N LEU A 24 -13.50 -22.59 10.01
CA LEU A 24 -13.07 -21.69 8.93
C LEU A 24 -14.02 -21.95 7.75
N GLN A 25 -15.03 -21.09 7.58
CA GLN A 25 -15.90 -21.10 6.40
C GLN A 25 -15.70 -19.74 5.71
N ILE A 26 -14.67 -19.68 4.88
CA ILE A 26 -14.45 -18.59 3.94
C ILE A 26 -15.52 -18.76 2.85
N PHE A 27 -16.59 -17.97 2.91
CA PHE A 27 -17.50 -17.77 1.79
C PHE A 27 -16.79 -16.86 0.80
N GLN A 28 -16.16 -17.42 -0.24
CA GLN A 28 -15.59 -16.65 -1.36
C GLN A 28 -16.66 -16.43 -2.43
N LYS A 29 -17.16 -15.19 -2.50
CA LYS A 29 -18.08 -14.67 -3.52
C LYS A 29 -17.30 -14.32 -4.78
N VAL A 30 -17.42 -15.10 -5.87
CA VAL A 30 -16.71 -14.83 -7.13
C VAL A 30 -17.71 -14.51 -8.23
N ASN A 31 -18.19 -13.27 -8.29
CA ASN A 31 -19.19 -12.86 -9.29
C ASN A 31 -18.60 -12.81 -10.72
N ALA A 32 -19.01 -13.74 -11.60
CA ALA A 32 -18.57 -13.81 -12.99
C ALA A 32 -19.68 -13.36 -13.96
N ILE A 33 -19.72 -12.07 -14.30
CA ILE A 33 -20.69 -11.55 -15.29
C ILE A 33 -20.22 -11.91 -16.70
N ALA A 34 -21.15 -12.42 -17.51
CA ALA A 34 -20.91 -12.73 -18.90
C ALA A 34 -21.99 -12.07 -19.76
N LEU A 35 -21.57 -11.44 -20.86
CA LEU A 35 -22.34 -10.45 -21.61
C LEU A 35 -22.80 -10.96 -22.97
N GLU A 36 -24.07 -10.71 -23.31
CA GLU A 36 -24.43 -10.39 -24.69
C GLU A 36 -25.52 -9.31 -24.76
N THR A 37 -25.23 -8.28 -25.53
CA THR A 37 -26.10 -7.15 -25.89
C THR A 37 -27.45 -7.62 -26.47
N ARG A 38 -28.57 -7.39 -25.77
CA ARG A 38 -29.88 -7.29 -26.43
C ARG A 38 -29.97 -5.94 -27.13
N GLY A 39 -29.88 -5.94 -28.45
CA GLY A 39 -30.25 -4.78 -29.26
C GLY A 39 -31.76 -4.56 -29.20
N PHE A 40 -32.20 -3.53 -28.47
CA PHE A 40 -33.43 -2.82 -28.78
C PHE A 40 -33.04 -1.50 -29.46
N GLY A 41 -32.92 -1.53 -30.78
CA GLY A 41 -32.58 -0.37 -31.61
C GLY A 41 -32.75 -0.72 -33.08
N LYS A 42 -33.42 0.16 -33.83
CA LYS A 42 -34.00 -0.02 -35.17
C LYS A 42 -33.15 -0.80 -36.17
N ALA A 43 -33.84 -1.57 -37.03
CA ALA A 43 -33.29 -2.35 -38.13
C ALA A 43 -32.30 -1.55 -39.00
N PRO A 44 -31.09 -2.08 -39.30
CA PRO A 44 -30.21 -1.48 -40.28
C PRO A 44 -30.78 -1.71 -41.68
N ARG A 45 -30.67 -0.68 -42.52
CA ARG A 45 -31.10 -0.71 -43.91
C ARG A 45 -30.09 -1.54 -44.73
N ALA A 46 -30.64 -2.52 -45.45
CA ALA A 46 -30.03 -3.36 -46.50
C ALA A 46 -28.84 -4.27 -46.11
N LEU A 47 -29.15 -5.46 -45.58
CA LEU A 47 -28.35 -6.69 -45.73
C LEU A 47 -29.30 -7.88 -45.97
N SER A 48 -29.07 -8.65 -47.04
CA SER A 48 -29.68 -9.97 -47.32
C SER A 48 -28.54 -10.96 -47.61
N PRO A 49 -28.60 -12.25 -47.22
CA PRO A 49 -29.79 -13.10 -47.04
C PRO A 49 -29.98 -13.66 -45.61
N ARG A 50 -31.14 -14.27 -45.34
CA ARG A 50 -31.56 -14.88 -44.05
C ARG A 50 -30.48 -15.75 -43.37
N ARG A 51 -29.68 -16.50 -44.14
CA ARG A 51 -28.67 -17.44 -43.63
C ARG A 51 -27.58 -16.82 -42.74
N GLU A 52 -27.15 -15.59 -43.03
CA GLU A 52 -26.08 -14.92 -42.27
C GLU A 52 -26.60 -14.37 -40.93
N ARG A 53 -27.85 -13.88 -40.92
CA ARG A 53 -28.57 -13.53 -39.69
C ARG A 53 -28.87 -14.76 -38.83
N ASP A 54 -29.27 -15.87 -39.45
CA ASP A 54 -29.50 -17.13 -38.74
C ASP A 54 -28.21 -17.65 -38.10
N GLY A 55 -27.07 -17.56 -38.82
CA GLY A 55 -25.74 -17.91 -38.29
C GLY A 55 -25.31 -17.06 -37.09
N LEU A 56 -25.50 -15.74 -37.16
CA LEU A 56 -25.16 -14.82 -36.06
C LEU A 56 -26.03 -15.06 -34.81
N ILE A 57 -27.34 -15.31 -35.00
CA ILE A 57 -28.27 -15.63 -33.91
C ILE A 57 -27.92 -16.98 -33.26
N VAL A 58 -27.54 -17.98 -34.07
CA VAL A 58 -27.08 -19.28 -33.58
C VAL A 58 -25.77 -19.14 -32.79
N GLN A 59 -24.81 -18.35 -33.28
CA GLN A 59 -23.53 -18.11 -32.58
C GLN A 59 -23.73 -17.40 -31.23
N GLY A 60 -24.58 -16.36 -31.16
CA GLY A 60 -24.89 -15.69 -29.89
C GLY A 60 -25.56 -16.62 -28.87
N ARG A 61 -26.46 -17.50 -29.33
CA ARG A 61 -27.09 -18.52 -28.48
C ARG A 61 -26.10 -19.57 -27.97
N LEU A 62 -25.18 -20.03 -28.82
CA LEU A 62 -24.14 -20.99 -28.43
C LEU A 62 -23.17 -20.37 -27.41
N HIS A 63 -22.82 -19.09 -27.58
CA HIS A 63 -21.99 -18.35 -26.65
C HIS A 63 -22.63 -18.25 -25.24
N LYS A 64 -23.92 -17.91 -25.19
CA LYS A 64 -24.68 -17.85 -23.92
C LYS A 64 -24.77 -19.19 -23.20
N LEU A 65 -24.98 -20.28 -23.93
CA LEU A 65 -24.99 -21.62 -23.35
C LEU A 65 -23.62 -22.03 -22.81
N TRP A 66 -22.55 -21.65 -23.51
CA TRP A 66 -21.18 -21.90 -23.06
C TRP A 66 -20.84 -21.14 -21.77
N ILE A 67 -21.23 -19.86 -21.71
CA ILE A 67 -21.12 -19.02 -20.51
C ILE A 67 -21.86 -19.66 -19.33
N LEU A 68 -23.11 -20.07 -19.55
CA LEU A 68 -23.94 -20.67 -18.51
C LEU A 68 -23.31 -21.96 -17.99
N LYS A 69 -22.78 -22.79 -18.89
CA LYS A 69 -22.04 -24.00 -18.55
C LYS A 69 -20.81 -23.67 -17.71
N LEU A 70 -19.98 -22.71 -18.15
CA LEU A 70 -18.79 -22.31 -17.40
C LEU A 70 -19.14 -21.81 -15.99
N ALA A 71 -20.14 -20.94 -15.86
CA ALA A 71 -20.58 -20.44 -14.56
C ALA A 71 -21.10 -21.57 -13.67
N THR A 72 -21.86 -22.52 -14.24
CA THR A 72 -22.37 -23.70 -13.50
C THR A 72 -21.21 -24.55 -12.99
N ASP A 73 -20.27 -24.89 -13.87
CA ASP A 73 -19.08 -25.66 -13.53
C ASP A 73 -18.25 -24.96 -12.45
N LEU A 74 -18.09 -23.63 -12.50
CA LEU A 74 -17.39 -22.86 -11.46
C LEU A 74 -18.09 -23.01 -10.10
N ARG A 75 -19.42 -22.86 -10.05
CA ARG A 75 -20.21 -23.05 -8.81
C ARG A 75 -20.09 -24.45 -8.24
N GLU A 76 -20.14 -25.47 -9.11
CA GLU A 76 -19.94 -26.87 -8.70
C GLU A 76 -18.57 -27.11 -8.04
N HIS A 77 -17.57 -26.30 -8.37
CA HIS A 77 -16.21 -26.42 -7.85
C HIS A 77 -15.87 -25.36 -6.79
N GLY A 78 -16.88 -24.79 -6.12
CA GLY A 78 -16.70 -23.94 -4.93
C GLY A 78 -16.44 -22.46 -5.21
N VAL A 79 -16.64 -22.01 -6.45
CA VAL A 79 -16.53 -20.61 -6.86
C VAL A 79 -17.94 -20.02 -6.96
N ASP A 80 -18.31 -19.09 -6.08
CA ASP A 80 -19.67 -18.52 -6.06
C ASP A 80 -19.90 -17.51 -7.21
N ALA A 81 -20.27 -18.02 -8.39
CA ALA A 81 -20.53 -17.24 -9.60
C ALA A 81 -21.91 -16.58 -9.63
N THR A 82 -21.94 -15.26 -9.86
CA THR A 82 -23.13 -14.46 -10.19
C THR A 82 -23.25 -14.31 -11.70
N LEU A 83 -24.45 -14.55 -12.25
CA LEU A 83 -24.74 -14.50 -13.68
C LEU A 83 -26.05 -13.76 -13.90
N ASP A 84 -26.11 -12.91 -14.93
CA ASP A 84 -27.31 -12.17 -15.31
C ASP A 84 -28.54 -13.08 -15.51
N GLN A 85 -28.34 -14.26 -16.08
CA GLN A 85 -29.38 -15.28 -16.30
C GLN A 85 -29.96 -15.88 -15.01
N TRP A 86 -29.27 -15.74 -13.87
CA TRP A 86 -29.73 -16.26 -12.57
C TRP A 86 -30.22 -15.15 -11.64
N ASP A 87 -29.53 -14.01 -11.66
CA ASP A 87 -29.64 -12.99 -10.62
C ASP A 87 -30.43 -11.75 -11.04
N LEU A 88 -30.81 -11.63 -12.33
CA LEU A 88 -31.69 -10.58 -12.84
C LEU A 88 -33.13 -11.04 -13.09
N ALA A 89 -34.08 -10.28 -12.57
CA ALA A 89 -35.51 -10.38 -12.85
C ALA A 89 -35.96 -9.34 -13.89
N PRO A 90 -37.04 -9.61 -14.66
CA PRO A 90 -37.61 -8.62 -15.58
C PRO A 90 -37.96 -7.31 -14.87
N GLY A 91 -37.48 -6.18 -15.41
CA GLY A 91 -37.71 -4.83 -14.86
C GLY A 91 -36.55 -4.29 -14.01
N GLN A 92 -35.54 -5.09 -13.69
CA GLN A 92 -34.33 -4.60 -13.04
C GLN A 92 -33.38 -3.92 -14.03
N ASP A 93 -32.63 -2.94 -13.54
CA ASP A 93 -31.62 -2.22 -14.31
C ASP A 93 -30.36 -3.09 -14.49
N VAL A 94 -30.16 -3.55 -15.72
CA VAL A 94 -29.01 -4.38 -16.12
C VAL A 94 -27.70 -3.62 -15.89
N ALA A 95 -27.64 -2.32 -16.17
CA ALA A 95 -26.42 -1.54 -16.02
C ALA A 95 -26.01 -1.40 -14.54
N ALA A 96 -26.98 -1.14 -13.66
CA ALA A 96 -26.75 -1.07 -12.22
C ALA A 96 -26.29 -2.41 -11.63
N PHE A 97 -26.89 -3.52 -12.08
CA PHE A 97 -26.48 -4.86 -11.67
C PHE A 97 -25.02 -5.17 -12.06
N MET A 98 -24.64 -4.80 -13.28
CA MET A 98 -23.28 -5.01 -13.76
C MET A 98 -22.26 -4.15 -13.03
N GLN A 99 -22.56 -2.86 -12.79
CA GLN A 99 -21.69 -1.97 -12.03
C GLN A 99 -21.47 -2.48 -10.61
N LYS A 100 -22.55 -2.92 -9.95
CA LYS A 100 -22.48 -3.54 -8.63
C LYS A 100 -21.63 -4.81 -8.65
N GLY A 101 -21.83 -5.68 -9.64
CA GLY A 101 -21.05 -6.91 -9.78
C GLY A 101 -19.56 -6.65 -10.00
N ILE A 102 -19.20 -5.66 -10.83
CA ILE A 102 -17.80 -5.26 -11.04
C ILE A 102 -17.20 -4.67 -9.76
N LEU A 103 -17.94 -3.90 -8.97
CA LEU A 103 -17.42 -3.31 -7.74
C LEU A 103 -17.20 -4.37 -6.66
N GLU A 104 -18.18 -5.26 -6.44
CA GLU A 104 -18.20 -6.22 -5.33
C GLU A 104 -17.42 -7.52 -5.58
N ALA A 105 -17.18 -7.92 -6.84
CA ALA A 105 -16.46 -9.16 -7.14
C ALA A 105 -15.00 -9.14 -6.68
N ASP A 106 -14.43 -10.30 -6.31
CA ASP A 106 -12.97 -10.45 -6.12
C ASP A 106 -12.22 -10.61 -7.46
N ARG A 107 -12.88 -11.26 -8.43
CA ARG A 107 -12.42 -11.53 -9.79
C ARG A 107 -13.57 -11.39 -10.77
N VAL A 108 -13.30 -10.81 -11.94
CA VAL A 108 -14.24 -10.57 -13.02
C VAL A 108 -13.70 -11.26 -14.29
N LEU A 109 -14.48 -12.17 -14.86
CA LEU A 109 -14.11 -12.88 -16.09
C LEU A 109 -14.54 -12.06 -17.31
N LEU A 110 -13.61 -11.66 -18.17
CA LEU A 110 -13.95 -11.03 -19.45
C LEU A 110 -13.92 -12.07 -20.56
N VAL A 111 -15.07 -12.41 -21.13
CA VAL A 111 -15.13 -13.30 -22.28
C VAL A 111 -14.85 -12.51 -23.57
N CYS A 112 -13.64 -12.60 -24.07
CA CYS A 112 -13.16 -11.96 -25.28
C CYS A 112 -13.51 -12.79 -26.52
N SER A 113 -14.72 -12.57 -27.05
CA SER A 113 -15.11 -13.03 -28.39
C SER A 113 -14.68 -12.06 -29.48
N ASP A 114 -14.62 -12.52 -30.73
CA ASP A 114 -14.34 -11.64 -31.88
C ASP A 114 -15.30 -10.43 -31.93
N SER A 115 -16.59 -10.67 -31.72
CA SER A 115 -17.60 -9.60 -31.67
C SER A 115 -17.41 -8.63 -30.51
N TYR A 116 -16.96 -9.11 -29.35
CA TYR A 116 -16.68 -8.27 -28.18
C TYR A 116 -15.43 -7.40 -28.40
N VAL A 117 -14.34 -8.00 -28.90
CA VAL A 117 -13.09 -7.28 -29.15
C VAL A 117 -13.29 -6.22 -30.24
N ASN A 118 -13.94 -6.56 -31.35
CA ASN A 118 -14.19 -5.59 -32.43
C ASN A 118 -15.06 -4.40 -31.97
N LYS A 119 -16.05 -4.61 -31.09
CA LYS A 119 -16.83 -3.51 -30.51
C LYS A 119 -16.02 -2.65 -29.56
N ALA A 120 -15.17 -3.27 -28.73
CA ALA A 120 -14.29 -2.55 -27.82
C ALA A 120 -13.26 -1.67 -28.57
N GLU A 121 -12.70 -2.18 -29.68
CA GLU A 121 -11.71 -1.44 -30.49
C GLU A 121 -12.34 -0.32 -31.32
N THR A 122 -13.53 -0.53 -31.88
CA THR A 122 -14.19 0.47 -32.74
C THR A 122 -14.91 1.55 -31.93
N GLY A 123 -15.07 1.38 -30.61
CA GLY A 123 -15.82 2.30 -29.76
C GLY A 123 -17.26 2.54 -30.24
N THR A 124 -17.80 1.66 -31.10
CA THR A 124 -19.07 1.86 -31.80
C THR A 124 -20.12 0.93 -31.19
N GLY A 125 -21.11 1.51 -30.49
CA GLY A 125 -22.17 0.73 -29.83
C GLY A 125 -22.71 1.44 -28.60
N GLY A 126 -23.45 2.54 -28.79
CA GLY A 126 -24.13 3.17 -27.66
C GLY A 126 -25.22 2.27 -27.12
N VAL A 127 -25.01 1.62 -25.97
CA VAL A 127 -25.74 1.87 -24.71
C VAL A 127 -24.88 1.39 -23.52
N GLY A 128 -24.37 2.33 -22.71
CA GLY A 128 -23.95 2.12 -21.32
C GLY A 128 -22.62 1.41 -21.04
N TYR A 129 -22.44 0.16 -21.48
CA TYR A 129 -21.46 -0.74 -20.85
C TYR A 129 -20.07 -0.80 -21.50
N GLU A 130 -19.98 -0.85 -22.85
CA GLU A 130 -18.65 -0.68 -23.48
C GLU A 130 -18.02 0.64 -23.03
N ARG A 131 -18.85 1.65 -22.72
CA ARG A 131 -18.42 2.92 -22.14
C ARG A 131 -17.90 2.80 -20.69
N LEU A 132 -18.38 1.89 -19.85
CA LEU A 132 -17.84 1.64 -18.49
C LEU A 132 -16.46 0.98 -18.52
N ILE A 133 -16.19 0.17 -19.54
CA ILE A 133 -14.87 -0.43 -19.79
C ILE A 133 -13.94 0.56 -20.55
N VAL A 134 -14.51 1.41 -21.41
CA VAL A 134 -13.78 2.41 -22.23
C VAL A 134 -13.53 3.72 -21.49
N THR A 135 -14.36 4.12 -20.52
CA THR A 135 -14.04 5.26 -19.64
C THR A 135 -12.92 4.82 -18.73
N GLY A 136 -11.71 5.25 -19.06
CA GLY A 136 -10.50 4.98 -18.29
C GLY A 136 -10.63 5.24 -16.78
N GLU A 137 -11.62 6.01 -16.32
CA GLU A 137 -11.90 6.23 -14.90
C GLU A 137 -12.24 4.98 -14.08
N VAL A 138 -12.84 3.92 -14.65
CA VAL A 138 -13.17 2.70 -13.89
C VAL A 138 -12.08 1.64 -14.00
N VAL A 139 -11.41 1.54 -15.15
CA VAL A 139 -10.32 0.56 -15.38
C VAL A 139 -8.97 1.05 -14.84
N GLN A 140 -8.72 2.36 -14.76
CA GLN A 140 -7.47 2.89 -14.17
C GLN A 140 -7.46 2.83 -12.63
N ASN A 141 -8.62 2.73 -11.98
CA ASN A 141 -8.77 2.78 -10.52
C ASN A 141 -9.08 1.43 -9.85
N ILE A 142 -9.34 0.38 -10.63
CA ILE A 142 -9.55 -0.99 -10.14
C ILE A 142 -8.24 -1.76 -10.29
N ASP A 143 -7.82 -2.50 -9.26
CA ASP A 143 -6.69 -3.44 -9.36
C ASP A 143 -6.88 -4.29 -10.60
N THR A 144 -6.03 -4.05 -11.59
CA THR A 144 -6.23 -4.60 -12.92
C THR A 144 -6.08 -6.14 -12.95
N ARG A 145 -5.54 -6.75 -11.88
CA ARG A 145 -5.56 -8.21 -11.64
C ARG A 145 -6.97 -8.75 -11.43
N LYS A 146 -7.93 -7.91 -11.05
CA LYS A 146 -9.35 -8.25 -10.90
C LYS A 146 -9.93 -8.84 -12.18
N PHE A 147 -9.48 -8.37 -13.34
CA PHE A 147 -10.01 -8.76 -14.65
C PHE A 147 -9.20 -9.90 -15.25
N ILE A 148 -9.83 -11.07 -15.44
CA ILE A 148 -9.24 -12.26 -16.06
C ILE A 148 -9.79 -12.38 -17.48
N PRO A 149 -8.97 -12.15 -18.53
CA PRO A 149 -9.42 -12.30 -19.91
C PRO A 149 -9.51 -13.79 -20.29
N LEU A 150 -10.64 -14.17 -20.88
CA LEU A 150 -10.94 -15.50 -21.41
C LEU A 150 -11.18 -15.38 -22.91
N VAL A 151 -10.30 -15.94 -23.74
CA VAL A 151 -10.47 -15.89 -25.19
C VAL A 151 -11.42 -17.00 -25.63
N ARG A 152 -12.46 -16.67 -26.40
CA ARG A 152 -13.40 -17.67 -26.94
C ARG A 152 -13.86 -17.27 -28.32
N ALA A 153 -13.67 -18.14 -29.31
CA ALA A 153 -14.10 -17.90 -30.69
C ALA A 153 -13.55 -16.56 -31.25
N ASN A 154 -12.29 -16.26 -30.93
CA ASN A 154 -11.56 -15.13 -31.49
C ASN A 154 -10.24 -15.61 -32.13
N PRO A 155 -10.27 -16.01 -33.42
CA PRO A 155 -9.06 -16.46 -34.10
C PRO A 155 -8.16 -15.31 -34.60
N GLY A 156 -8.63 -14.06 -34.56
CA GLY A 156 -7.95 -12.88 -35.09
C GLY A 156 -7.03 -12.17 -34.09
N GLU A 157 -6.29 -11.18 -34.58
CA GLU A 157 -5.51 -10.25 -33.76
C GLU A 157 -6.17 -8.85 -33.80
N PRO A 158 -6.37 -8.17 -32.65
CA PRO A 158 -5.93 -8.57 -31.33
C PRO A 158 -6.87 -9.62 -30.67
N ARG A 159 -6.29 -10.59 -29.94
CA ARG A 159 -7.09 -11.63 -29.24
C ARG A 159 -7.88 -11.12 -28.01
N ILE A 160 -7.38 -10.06 -27.40
CA ILE A 160 -8.00 -9.34 -26.29
C ILE A 160 -8.02 -7.83 -26.62
N PRO A 161 -8.93 -7.03 -26.05
CA PRO A 161 -8.95 -5.59 -26.30
C PRO A 161 -7.62 -4.90 -25.90
N ARG A 162 -7.18 -3.92 -26.70
CA ARG A 162 -5.90 -3.23 -26.51
C ARG A 162 -5.79 -2.50 -25.17
N PHE A 163 -6.91 -2.05 -24.61
CA PHE A 163 -6.93 -1.39 -23.30
C PHE A 163 -6.47 -2.32 -22.16
N LEU A 164 -6.49 -3.65 -22.35
CA LEU A 164 -5.98 -4.60 -21.38
C LEU A 164 -4.45 -4.73 -21.42
N GLY A 165 -3.75 -4.24 -22.46
CA GLY A 165 -2.29 -4.38 -22.59
C GLY A 165 -1.83 -5.84 -22.75
N PRO A 166 -0.55 -6.16 -22.50
CA PRO A 166 0.05 -7.49 -22.77
C PRO A 166 -0.26 -8.53 -21.67
N ARG A 167 -1.51 -8.59 -21.19
CA ARG A 167 -1.89 -9.48 -20.08
C ARG A 167 -1.99 -10.94 -20.49
N LEU A 168 -1.70 -11.82 -19.53
CA LEU A 168 -2.02 -13.24 -19.63
C LEU A 168 -3.54 -13.43 -19.69
N TYR A 169 -3.97 -14.31 -20.60
CA TYR A 169 -5.36 -14.70 -20.80
C TYR A 169 -5.44 -16.22 -20.84
N ILE A 170 -6.62 -16.78 -20.55
CA ILE A 170 -6.88 -18.22 -20.70
C ILE A 170 -7.62 -18.43 -22.01
N ASP A 171 -7.05 -19.26 -22.89
CA ASP A 171 -7.64 -19.54 -24.20
C ASP A 171 -8.61 -20.72 -24.14
N PHE A 172 -9.91 -20.43 -24.29
CA PHE A 172 -11.00 -21.40 -24.38
C PHE A 172 -11.49 -21.58 -25.82
N SER A 173 -10.70 -21.23 -26.84
CA SER A 173 -11.11 -21.36 -28.24
C SER A 173 -11.28 -22.82 -28.69
N ASP A 174 -10.54 -23.75 -28.08
CA ASP A 174 -10.65 -25.19 -28.35
C ASP A 174 -11.46 -25.91 -27.25
N ASP A 175 -12.59 -26.50 -27.65
CA ASP A 175 -13.47 -27.25 -26.75
C ASP A 175 -12.84 -28.55 -26.24
N ALA A 176 -11.86 -29.13 -26.94
CA ALA A 176 -11.14 -30.31 -26.47
C ALA A 176 -10.36 -30.03 -25.17
N ASN A 177 -9.84 -28.81 -25.03
CA ASN A 177 -9.04 -28.38 -23.88
C ASN A 177 -9.89 -27.77 -22.75
N TYR A 178 -11.22 -27.77 -22.87
CA TYR A 178 -12.11 -27.11 -21.92
C TYR A 178 -11.87 -27.53 -20.47
N LYS A 179 -11.67 -28.83 -20.21
CA LYS A 179 -11.45 -29.35 -18.85
C LYS A 179 -10.14 -28.82 -18.24
N GLU A 180 -9.07 -28.82 -19.02
CA GLU A 180 -7.75 -28.34 -18.61
C GLU A 180 -7.78 -26.84 -18.35
N LYS A 181 -8.34 -26.06 -19.27
CA LYS A 181 -8.45 -24.60 -19.17
C LYS A 181 -9.37 -24.16 -18.03
N ARG A 182 -10.43 -24.92 -17.77
CA ARG A 182 -11.28 -24.73 -16.59
C ARG A 182 -10.52 -25.02 -15.30
N GLU A 183 -9.71 -26.06 -15.25
CA GLU A 183 -8.87 -26.35 -14.08
C GLU A 183 -7.84 -25.24 -13.84
N GLU A 184 -7.19 -24.75 -14.90
CA GLU A 184 -6.29 -23.58 -14.86
C GLU A 184 -7.01 -22.37 -14.25
N LEU A 185 -8.22 -22.07 -14.72
CA LEU A 185 -9.05 -20.98 -14.19
C LEU A 185 -9.42 -21.20 -12.72
N LEU A 186 -9.90 -22.39 -12.34
CA LEU A 186 -10.27 -22.71 -10.95
C LEU A 186 -9.10 -22.56 -9.99
N ARG A 187 -7.90 -22.94 -10.41
CA ARG A 187 -6.68 -22.79 -9.61
C ARG A 187 -6.32 -21.33 -9.35
N GLU A 188 -6.50 -20.44 -10.33
CA GLU A 188 -6.33 -19.01 -10.12
C GLU A 188 -7.43 -18.44 -9.20
N LEU A 189 -8.69 -18.79 -9.44
CA LEU A 189 -9.83 -18.27 -8.66
C LEU A 189 -9.79 -18.69 -7.19
N LEU A 190 -9.31 -19.90 -6.89
CA LEU A 190 -9.24 -20.47 -5.55
C LEU A 190 -7.85 -20.31 -4.89
N GLY A 191 -6.89 -19.66 -5.54
CA GLY A 191 -5.55 -19.43 -4.99
C GLY A 191 -4.70 -20.69 -4.83
N ALA A 192 -4.88 -21.69 -5.70
CA ALA A 192 -4.22 -22.99 -5.66
C ALA A 192 -3.39 -23.28 -6.95
N PRO A 193 -2.33 -22.50 -7.25
CA PRO A 193 -1.55 -22.67 -8.48
C PRO A 193 -0.85 -24.04 -8.53
N LEU A 194 -0.75 -24.61 -9.74
CA LEU A 194 -0.10 -25.90 -10.02
C LEU A 194 1.37 -25.92 -9.58
N ALA A 195 2.10 -24.84 -9.87
CA ALA A 195 3.48 -24.65 -9.46
C ALA A 195 3.52 -23.64 -8.30
N ARG A 196 3.61 -24.15 -7.07
CA ARG A 196 3.95 -23.30 -5.93
C ARG A 196 5.41 -22.91 -6.05
N LYS A 197 5.69 -21.60 -5.94
CA LYS A 197 7.07 -21.09 -5.89
C LYS A 197 7.81 -21.87 -4.78
N PRO A 198 8.88 -22.61 -5.08
CA PRO A 198 9.61 -23.33 -4.05
C PRO A 198 10.16 -22.34 -3.02
N PRO A 199 10.35 -22.76 -1.76
CA PRO A 199 11.00 -21.91 -0.77
C PRO A 199 12.38 -21.49 -1.30
N LEU A 200 12.76 -20.25 -1.01
CA LEU A 200 14.04 -19.72 -1.46
C LEU A 200 15.17 -20.60 -0.88
N GLY A 201 16.05 -21.09 -1.76
CA GLY A 201 17.22 -21.87 -1.34
C GLY A 201 18.17 -21.02 -0.49
N ILE A 202 18.99 -21.69 0.32
CA ILE A 202 20.07 -21.03 1.05
C ILE A 202 21.10 -20.55 0.02
N ASN A 203 21.49 -19.27 0.09
CA ASN A 203 22.50 -18.71 -0.79
C ASN A 203 23.83 -19.47 -0.59
N PRO A 204 24.40 -20.09 -1.64
CA PRO A 204 25.64 -20.87 -1.52
C PRO A 204 26.88 -20.01 -1.17
N PHE A 205 26.75 -18.68 -1.20
CA PHE A 205 27.78 -17.72 -0.80
C PHE A 205 27.44 -16.96 0.49
N SER A 206 26.37 -17.32 1.21
CA SER A 206 26.15 -16.81 2.56
C SER A 206 27.06 -17.56 3.53
N GLY A 207 28.28 -17.06 3.73
CA GLY A 207 29.06 -17.41 4.92
C GLY A 207 28.18 -17.18 6.16
N ALA A 208 28.05 -18.19 7.01
CA ALA A 208 27.13 -18.17 8.14
C ALA A 208 27.38 -16.97 9.05
N LEU A 209 26.51 -15.97 8.98
CA LEU A 209 26.34 -14.99 10.05
C LEU A 209 25.56 -15.66 11.19
N PRO A 210 25.92 -15.44 12.46
CA PRO A 210 25.14 -15.93 13.58
C PRO A 210 23.72 -15.38 13.48
N LYS A 211 22.72 -16.24 13.72
CA LYS A 211 21.30 -15.89 13.76
C LYS A 211 21.11 -14.72 14.73
N THR A 212 21.02 -13.51 14.19
CA THR A 212 20.87 -12.29 14.98
C THR A 212 19.40 -11.90 14.94
N SER A 213 18.74 -12.16 16.08
CA SER A 213 17.49 -11.56 16.60
C SER A 213 16.36 -11.22 15.62
N GLU A 214 15.26 -11.96 15.76
CA GLU A 214 13.92 -11.48 15.37
C GLU A 214 13.57 -10.18 16.13
N PRO A 215 12.77 -9.27 15.53
CA PRO A 215 12.44 -7.99 16.12
C PRO A 215 11.59 -8.12 17.38
N THR A 216 11.95 -7.37 18.42
CA THR A 216 11.17 -7.22 19.64
C THR A 216 10.08 -6.18 19.41
N TRP A 217 8.82 -6.62 19.42
CA TRP A 217 7.66 -5.74 19.43
C TRP A 217 7.52 -5.11 20.80
N VAL A 218 7.59 -3.78 20.91
CA VAL A 218 7.19 -3.06 22.11
C VAL A 218 5.86 -2.37 21.83
N VAL A 219 4.78 -2.97 22.32
CA VAL A 219 3.45 -2.34 22.37
C VAL A 219 3.09 -2.23 23.85
N GLY A 220 3.09 -1.00 24.39
CA GLY A 220 2.74 -0.74 25.78
C GLY A 220 2.97 0.73 26.19
N PRO A 221 2.26 1.23 27.21
CA PRO A 221 2.29 2.64 27.57
C PRO A 221 3.64 3.00 28.21
N THR A 222 4.18 4.16 27.85
CA THR A 222 5.40 4.71 28.43
C THR A 222 5.25 4.87 29.95
N VAL A 223 5.81 3.94 30.72
CA VAL A 223 6.28 4.18 32.09
C VAL A 223 7.62 3.47 32.23
N GLY A 224 8.62 4.21 32.70
CA GLY A 224 10.03 3.92 32.50
C GLY A 224 10.54 2.58 33.02
N SER A 225 11.70 2.21 32.46
CA SER A 225 12.70 1.28 32.99
C SER A 225 12.15 -0.03 33.58
N GLN A 226 12.14 -1.09 32.75
CA GLN A 226 12.75 -2.36 33.13
C GLN A 226 12.92 -3.28 31.93
N THR A 227 14.13 -3.82 31.85
CA THR A 227 14.72 -4.68 30.82
C THR A 227 14.03 -6.05 30.75
N VAL A 228 13.64 -6.51 29.56
CA VAL A 228 13.64 -7.94 29.22
C VAL A 228 14.05 -8.16 27.75
N GLY A 229 15.34 -8.47 27.57
CA GLY A 229 15.91 -9.46 26.64
C GLY A 229 15.56 -9.48 25.14
N GLY A 230 16.54 -9.10 24.31
CA GLY A 230 16.78 -9.75 23.00
C GLY A 230 17.16 -8.80 21.86
N GLY A 231 18.45 -8.67 21.55
CA GLY A 231 18.94 -8.00 20.33
C GLY A 231 19.87 -6.79 20.52
N THR A 232 20.60 -6.66 21.63
CA THR A 232 21.61 -5.61 21.80
C THR A 232 22.90 -5.94 21.04
N ARG A 233 23.13 -5.29 19.90
CA ARG A 233 24.49 -4.91 19.52
C ARG A 233 24.83 -3.65 20.32
N PHE A 234 25.78 -3.83 21.24
CA PHE A 234 26.34 -2.77 22.05
C PHE A 234 27.26 -1.90 21.20
N ASP A 235 27.27 -0.61 21.54
CA ASP A 235 28.36 0.37 21.37
C ASP A 235 28.48 1.15 20.03
N ARG A 236 28.87 2.44 20.05
CA ARG A 236 30.22 2.92 20.41
C ARG A 236 30.68 2.94 21.86
N ALA A 237 29.81 2.90 22.88
CA ALA A 237 30.24 2.45 24.22
C ALA A 237 29.11 1.86 25.11
N GLY A 238 28.12 1.18 24.54
CA GLY A 238 27.14 0.38 25.29
C GLY A 238 25.76 1.00 25.55
N GLY A 239 25.36 2.06 24.84
CA GLY A 239 24.00 2.62 24.86
C GLY A 239 23.25 2.44 23.53
N GLN A 240 21.92 2.62 23.53
CA GLN A 240 21.13 2.78 22.31
C GLN A 240 21.53 4.11 21.65
N LEU A 241 22.23 4.07 20.51
CA LEU A 241 22.81 5.23 19.81
C LEU A 241 21.80 6.39 19.65
N LEU A 242 20.54 6.06 19.33
CA LEU A 242 19.49 7.05 19.06
C LEU A 242 18.76 7.55 20.32
N GLU A 243 19.15 7.07 21.51
CA GLU A 243 18.65 7.53 22.82
C GLU A 243 19.62 8.51 23.51
N GLU A 244 20.72 8.90 22.85
CA GLU A 244 21.63 9.91 23.41
C GLU A 244 20.88 11.21 23.77
N GLN A 245 21.29 11.85 24.87
CA GLN A 245 20.69 13.10 25.35
C GLN A 245 20.67 14.22 24.29
N TRP A 246 21.57 14.18 23.31
CA TRP A 246 21.59 15.12 22.20
C TRP A 246 20.31 15.04 21.36
N PHE A 247 19.81 13.84 21.06
CA PHE A 247 18.55 13.66 20.34
C PHE A 247 17.36 14.15 21.15
N GLU A 248 17.32 13.86 22.45
CA GLU A 248 16.25 14.35 23.33
C GLU A 248 16.27 15.88 23.48
N ALA A 249 17.44 16.50 23.54
CA ALA A 249 17.57 17.96 23.57
C ALA A 249 17.08 18.59 22.25
N ALA A 250 17.43 18.01 21.10
CA ALA A 250 16.95 18.45 19.80
C ALA A 250 15.42 18.30 19.69
N ARG A 251 14.87 17.19 20.20
CA ARG A 251 13.45 16.94 20.29
C ARG A 251 12.70 17.96 21.14
N ALA A 252 13.20 18.26 22.34
CA ALA A 252 12.58 19.24 23.22
C ALA A 252 12.48 20.64 22.58
N VAL A 253 13.50 21.05 21.81
CA VAL A 253 13.46 22.31 21.04
C VAL A 253 12.36 22.25 19.98
N ALA A 254 12.34 21.18 19.18
CA ALA A 254 11.38 21.02 18.09
C ALA A 254 9.92 20.90 18.57
N GLU A 255 9.67 20.17 19.66
CA GLU A 255 8.34 20.02 20.26
C GLU A 255 7.81 21.37 20.79
N LYS A 256 8.69 22.21 21.34
CA LYS A 256 8.31 23.57 21.76
C LYS A 256 7.82 24.40 20.57
N GLY A 257 8.51 24.33 19.43
CA GLY A 257 8.11 25.06 18.21
C GLY A 257 6.79 24.55 17.62
N ILE A 258 6.57 23.24 17.59
CA ILE A 258 5.28 22.65 17.23
C ILE A 258 4.15 23.14 18.15
N ALA A 259 4.38 23.10 19.46
CA ALA A 259 3.37 23.52 20.45
C ALA A 259 3.01 25.01 20.30
N GLN A 260 3.99 25.87 20.00
CA GLN A 260 3.77 27.31 19.77
C GLN A 260 2.86 27.58 18.56
N LEU A 261 2.91 26.73 17.53
CA LEU A 261 2.04 26.84 16.35
C LEU A 261 0.72 26.09 16.48
N GLY A 262 0.48 25.41 17.61
CA GLY A 262 -0.72 24.59 17.82
C GLY A 262 -0.85 23.46 16.79
N LEU A 263 0.28 22.93 16.32
CA LEU A 263 0.33 21.79 15.41
C LEU A 263 0.27 20.50 16.23
N ASN A 264 -0.49 19.51 15.74
CA ASN A 264 -0.77 18.30 16.52
C ASN A 264 0.02 17.09 16.03
N GLY A 265 0.20 16.95 14.71
CA GLY A 265 0.91 15.83 14.11
C GLY A 265 2.34 16.18 13.74
N CYS A 266 3.27 15.24 13.95
CA CYS A 266 4.61 15.33 13.39
C CYS A 266 5.22 13.99 13.01
N MET A 267 6.27 14.07 12.19
CA MET A 267 7.20 13.01 11.88
C MET A 267 8.58 13.42 12.40
N GLU A 268 9.21 12.54 13.17
CA GLU A 268 10.54 12.65 13.75
C GLU A 268 11.48 11.65 13.06
N LEU A 269 12.70 12.09 12.75
CA LEU A 269 13.78 11.29 12.17
C LEU A 269 15.02 11.41 13.06
N ARG A 270 15.63 10.27 13.36
CA ARG A 270 16.95 10.19 13.99
C ARG A 270 17.83 9.26 13.17
N PHE A 271 18.97 9.77 12.73
CA PHE A 271 20.03 8.97 12.10
C PHE A 271 21.29 9.05 12.96
N GLY A 272 21.95 7.92 13.14
CA GLY A 272 23.22 7.84 13.85
C GLY A 272 24.14 6.84 13.16
N LEU A 273 25.40 7.22 12.98
CA LEU A 273 26.43 6.36 12.37
C LEU A 273 27.20 5.63 13.47
N HIS A 274 27.35 4.31 13.33
CA HIS A 274 28.09 3.51 14.30
C HIS A 274 29.61 3.77 14.21
N GLU A 275 30.10 4.24 13.06
CA GLU A 275 31.51 4.57 12.81
C GLU A 275 31.87 6.01 13.16
N GLU A 276 33.03 6.20 13.79
CA GLU A 276 33.55 7.51 14.18
C GLU A 276 33.82 8.41 12.99
N ILE A 277 33.03 9.48 12.90
CA ILE A 277 33.34 10.62 12.03
C ILE A 277 33.36 11.89 12.86
N SER A 278 34.08 12.89 12.38
CA SER A 278 34.07 14.25 12.94
C SER A 278 34.22 15.23 11.79
N LYS A 279 33.28 16.17 11.68
CA LYS A 279 33.15 17.09 10.55
C LYS A 279 33.05 18.52 11.04
N SER A 280 33.55 19.46 10.24
CA SER A 280 33.33 20.88 10.44
C SER A 280 31.89 21.27 10.10
N GLN A 281 31.41 22.39 10.64
CA GLN A 281 30.08 22.92 10.34
C GLN A 281 29.90 23.18 8.83
N LEU A 282 30.95 23.59 8.13
CA LEU A 282 30.92 23.82 6.69
C LEU A 282 30.81 22.49 5.90
N GLU A 283 31.53 21.46 6.32
CA GLU A 283 31.38 20.12 5.73
C GLU A 283 29.97 19.57 5.96
N LEU A 284 29.41 19.72 7.17
CA LEU A 284 28.03 19.33 7.47
C LEU A 284 27.02 20.08 6.60
N LEU A 285 27.16 21.41 6.47
CA LEU A 285 26.25 22.23 5.66
C LEU A 285 26.29 21.79 4.19
N ASN A 286 27.50 21.56 3.67
CA ASN A 286 27.68 21.06 2.31
C ASN A 286 27.09 19.65 2.12
N ALA A 287 27.24 18.76 3.10
CA ALA A 287 26.71 17.42 3.06
C ALA A 287 25.17 17.42 3.09
N VAL A 288 24.55 18.14 4.03
CA VAL A 288 23.08 18.29 4.11
C VAL A 288 22.55 18.84 2.78
N ARG A 289 23.11 19.95 2.30
CA ARG A 289 22.70 20.60 1.04
C ARG A 289 22.75 19.66 -0.16
N LYS A 290 23.83 18.87 -0.28
CA LYS A 290 24.02 17.93 -1.40
C LYS A 290 23.22 16.63 -1.25
N SER A 291 22.50 16.44 -0.15
CA SER A 291 21.75 15.22 0.16
C SER A 291 20.23 15.41 0.07
N GLN A 292 19.76 16.66 -0.02
CA GLN A 292 18.35 17.00 -0.20
C GLN A 292 17.78 16.31 -1.45
N ILE A 293 16.61 15.69 -1.29
CA ILE A 293 15.83 15.09 -2.36
C ILE A 293 14.61 15.98 -2.60
N ASN A 294 14.65 16.77 -3.67
CA ASN A 294 13.59 17.75 -3.95
C ASN A 294 12.36 17.06 -4.53
N THR A 295 11.27 17.04 -3.75
CA THR A 295 10.02 16.37 -4.12
C THR A 295 8.84 17.33 -3.91
N PHE A 296 7.83 16.94 -3.13
CA PHE A 296 6.70 17.80 -2.76
C PHE A 296 6.90 18.36 -1.34
N GLY A 297 6.73 19.68 -1.21
CA GLY A 297 6.98 20.38 0.04
C GLY A 297 8.48 20.57 0.32
N TRP A 298 8.83 20.75 1.59
CA TRP A 298 10.22 20.94 1.99
C TRP A 298 10.99 19.61 2.01
N PRO A 299 12.17 19.53 1.36
CA PRO A 299 13.00 18.34 1.42
C PRO A 299 13.53 18.13 2.85
N ILE A 300 13.86 16.88 3.18
CA ILE A 300 14.59 16.57 4.41
C ILE A 300 15.89 17.38 4.46
N GLY A 301 16.09 18.13 5.54
CA GLY A 301 17.27 18.98 5.73
C GLY A 301 17.31 20.22 4.83
N VAL A 302 16.16 20.82 4.48
CA VAL A 302 16.10 22.06 3.69
C VAL A 302 16.97 23.17 4.30
N THR A 303 17.76 23.85 3.46
CA THR A 303 18.73 24.84 3.94
C THR A 303 18.29 26.30 3.76
N LEU A 304 17.36 26.65 2.87
CA LEU A 304 16.83 28.02 2.73
C LEU A 304 17.88 29.15 2.84
N GLU A 305 19.05 29.00 2.21
CA GLU A 305 20.20 29.91 2.41
C GLU A 305 19.91 31.37 2.04
N ASN A 306 18.89 31.60 1.21
CA ASN A 306 18.44 32.94 0.79
C ASN A 306 17.46 33.59 1.78
N GLN A 307 17.07 32.91 2.85
CA GLN A 307 16.13 33.40 3.87
C GLN A 307 16.87 33.52 5.21
N ASP A 308 17.20 34.74 5.61
CA ASP A 308 18.03 34.98 6.81
C ASP A 308 17.42 34.43 8.12
N GLU A 309 16.09 34.35 8.17
CA GLU A 309 15.35 33.78 9.29
C GLU A 309 15.54 32.26 9.40
N TYR A 310 15.52 31.56 8.26
CA TYR A 310 15.40 30.09 8.21
C TYR A 310 16.69 29.37 7.80
N LYS A 311 17.72 30.11 7.37
CA LYS A 311 19.00 29.52 6.99
C LYS A 311 19.68 28.81 8.18
N PRO A 312 20.51 27.77 7.94
CA PRO A 312 21.10 26.98 9.00
C PRO A 312 22.19 27.79 9.67
N ARG A 313 22.28 27.64 11.00
CA ARG A 313 23.27 28.37 11.80
C ARG A 313 24.29 27.40 12.41
N PRO A 314 25.56 27.81 12.49
CA PRO A 314 26.59 27.02 13.15
C PRO A 314 26.51 27.15 14.66
N TYR A 315 26.78 26.05 15.35
CA TYR A 315 26.90 25.95 16.80
C TYR A 315 28.13 25.11 17.16
N GLY A 316 28.53 25.10 18.44
CA GLY A 316 29.75 24.41 18.88
C GLY A 316 29.78 22.91 18.54
N ASP A 317 28.61 22.27 18.56
CA ASP A 317 28.41 20.84 18.35
C ASP A 317 27.96 20.46 16.94
N GLY A 318 27.63 21.42 16.07
CA GLY A 318 27.10 21.12 14.74
C GLY A 318 26.43 22.31 14.04
N ILE A 319 25.43 22.01 13.23
CA ILE A 319 24.57 22.98 12.55
C ILE A 319 23.10 22.64 12.79
N ARG A 320 22.22 23.63 12.75
CA ARG A 320 20.76 23.43 12.85
C ARG A 320 20.00 24.54 12.16
N ALA A 321 18.80 24.22 11.70
CA ALA A 321 17.85 25.17 11.15
C ALA A 321 16.46 24.93 11.76
N GLU A 322 15.72 26.01 11.92
CA GLU A 322 14.34 26.02 12.39
C GLU A 322 13.52 26.88 11.42
N ILE A 323 12.50 26.28 10.83
CA ILE A 323 11.58 26.92 9.90
C ILE A 323 10.21 26.90 10.53
N SER A 324 9.76 28.06 10.99
CA SER A 324 8.47 28.26 11.65
C SER A 324 7.61 29.18 10.81
N ILE A 325 6.70 28.61 10.01
CA ILE A 325 5.78 29.36 9.16
C ILE A 325 4.46 29.53 9.92
N THR A 326 4.04 30.77 10.13
CA THR A 326 2.77 31.11 10.81
C THR A 326 1.61 31.22 9.82
N LYS A 327 0.37 31.19 10.31
CA LYS A 327 -0.83 31.42 9.47
C LYS A 327 -0.88 32.80 8.82
N GLU A 328 -0.19 33.77 9.41
CA GLU A 328 -0.07 35.14 8.90
C GLU A 328 0.90 35.24 7.70
N SER A 329 1.63 34.16 7.41
CA SER A 329 2.51 34.09 6.24
C SER A 329 1.71 34.12 4.93
N PRO A 330 2.29 34.62 3.83
CA PRO A 330 1.59 34.75 2.54
C PRO A 330 0.99 33.45 1.99
N SER A 331 1.50 32.29 2.43
CA SER A 331 0.96 30.97 2.07
C SER A 331 -0.38 30.64 2.71
N GLY A 332 -0.77 31.34 3.79
CA GLY A 332 -1.94 31.04 4.62
C GLY A 332 -1.88 29.69 5.35
N GLN A 333 -0.78 28.94 5.21
CA GLN A 333 -0.60 27.60 5.76
C GLN A 333 0.57 27.61 6.73
N GLN A 334 0.28 27.26 7.99
CA GLN A 334 1.31 27.07 9.00
C GLN A 334 2.07 25.75 8.78
N SER A 335 3.37 25.76 9.06
CA SER A 335 4.21 24.56 9.05
C SER A 335 5.40 24.76 9.97
N TYR A 336 5.89 23.65 10.50
CA TYR A 336 7.07 23.62 11.34
C TYR A 336 8.04 22.55 10.87
N ASP A 337 9.30 22.93 10.71
CA ASP A 337 10.40 22.05 10.35
C ASP A 337 11.61 22.43 11.20
N TYR A 338 12.16 21.49 11.95
CA TYR A 338 13.41 21.65 12.68
C TYR A 338 14.34 20.51 12.30
N TRP A 339 15.61 20.82 12.02
CA TRP A 339 16.63 19.79 11.85
C TRP A 339 17.97 20.23 12.40
N ALA A 340 18.77 19.26 12.84
CA ALA A 340 20.11 19.46 13.35
C ALA A 340 21.05 18.36 12.85
N ALA A 341 22.28 18.73 12.52
CA ALA A 341 23.35 17.80 12.19
C ALA A 341 24.53 18.05 13.13
N ARG A 342 24.94 17.02 13.87
CA ARG A 342 26.05 17.08 14.82
C ARG A 342 27.36 16.75 14.10
N ARG A 343 28.48 17.24 14.64
CA ARG A 343 29.83 17.01 14.09
C ARG A 343 30.18 15.53 13.93
N ASN A 344 29.60 14.65 14.72
CA ASN A 344 29.81 13.20 14.67
C ASN A 344 28.94 12.46 13.64
N GLY A 345 28.12 13.17 12.86
CA GLY A 345 27.22 12.57 11.88
C GLY A 345 25.80 12.30 12.38
N ASP A 346 25.50 12.53 13.65
CA ASP A 346 24.13 12.40 14.13
C ASP A 346 23.25 13.43 13.42
N PHE A 347 22.09 12.99 12.95
CA PHE A 347 21.14 13.84 12.26
C PHE A 347 19.77 13.70 12.92
N TYR A 348 19.18 14.82 13.30
CA TYR A 348 17.85 14.93 13.85
C TYR A 348 16.98 15.75 12.92
N LEU A 349 15.72 15.34 12.74
CA LEU A 349 14.70 16.15 12.12
C LEU A 349 13.35 15.93 12.79
N LEU A 350 12.54 16.98 12.89
CA LEU A 350 11.13 16.89 13.20
C LEU A 350 10.35 17.85 12.30
N GLN A 351 9.31 17.33 11.67
CA GLN A 351 8.46 18.05 10.73
C GLN A 351 7.00 17.87 11.07
N SER A 352 6.23 18.96 11.03
CA SER A 352 4.78 18.91 11.11
C SER A 352 4.17 18.09 9.96
N LEU A 353 3.09 17.36 10.24
CA LEU A 353 2.41 16.60 9.19
C LEU A 353 1.77 17.56 8.18
N PHE A 354 2.04 17.31 6.89
CA PHE A 354 1.46 18.09 5.79
C PHE A 354 -0.08 18.11 5.84
N GLU A 355 -0.69 17.01 6.30
CA GLU A 355 -2.13 16.83 6.43
C GLU A 355 -2.79 17.86 7.36
N ASP A 356 -2.06 18.35 8.37
CA ASP A 356 -2.57 19.33 9.33
C ASP A 356 -2.84 20.70 8.68
N LYS A 357 -2.24 20.96 7.52
CA LYS A 357 -2.48 22.20 6.74
C LYS A 357 -3.91 22.27 6.21
N ARG A 358 -4.60 21.13 6.09
CA ARG A 358 -5.95 21.03 5.51
C ARG A 358 -7.05 21.01 6.58
N GLY A 359 -6.71 21.01 7.86
CA GLY A 359 -7.66 21.03 8.97
C GLY A 359 -8.41 19.71 9.20
N GLU A 360 -8.03 18.65 8.49
CA GLU A 360 -8.61 17.32 8.64
C GLU A 360 -7.66 16.44 9.46
N SER A 361 -8.21 15.66 10.39
CA SER A 361 -7.44 14.70 11.21
C SER A 361 -7.11 13.46 10.37
N LEU A 362 -6.25 13.63 9.37
CA LEU A 362 -5.88 12.59 8.41
C LEU A 362 -4.41 12.20 8.53
N LEU A 363 -4.12 10.99 8.06
CA LEU A 363 -2.77 10.50 7.76
C LEU A 363 -2.78 9.86 6.38
N PHE A 364 -1.93 10.33 5.46
CA PHE A 364 -1.83 9.77 4.13
C PHE A 364 -0.75 8.67 4.08
N PHE A 365 -1.16 7.42 3.88
CA PHE A 365 -0.22 6.28 3.93
C PHE A 365 0.86 6.38 2.83
N ASN A 366 0.48 6.78 1.62
CA ASN A 366 1.40 6.97 0.50
C ASN A 366 2.39 8.11 0.76
N THR A 367 1.93 9.21 1.39
CA THR A 367 2.85 10.27 1.83
C THR A 367 3.83 9.76 2.89
N ARG A 368 3.40 8.91 3.83
CA ARG A 368 4.30 8.30 4.82
C ARG A 368 5.35 7.38 4.19
N ILE A 369 4.95 6.53 3.25
CA ILE A 369 5.88 5.69 2.47
C ILE A 369 6.90 6.57 1.73
N ILE A 370 6.44 7.62 1.04
CA ILE A 370 7.31 8.55 0.31
C ILE A 370 8.30 9.26 1.25
N ARG A 371 7.82 9.79 2.39
CA ARG A 371 8.70 10.52 3.33
C ARG A 371 9.74 9.62 3.97
N VAL A 372 9.41 8.35 4.24
CA VAL A 372 10.40 7.38 4.73
C VAL A 372 11.39 7.00 3.61
N ALA A 373 10.94 6.81 2.37
CA ALA A 373 11.85 6.58 1.24
C ALA A 373 12.83 7.75 1.04
N GLU A 374 12.32 8.99 1.09
CA GLU A 374 13.11 10.21 1.05
C GLU A 374 14.14 10.26 2.18
N ALA A 375 13.74 9.88 3.39
CA ALA A 375 14.60 9.84 4.57
C ALA A 375 15.78 8.88 4.39
N LEU A 376 15.52 7.67 3.88
CA LEU A 376 16.57 6.70 3.61
C LEU A 376 17.50 7.15 2.48
N MET A 377 16.96 7.76 1.42
CA MET A 377 17.77 8.33 0.34
C MET A 377 18.64 9.50 0.82
N PHE A 378 18.07 10.40 1.62
CA PHE A 378 18.79 11.49 2.24
C PHE A 378 19.91 10.96 3.14
N ALA A 379 19.63 9.98 4.01
CA ALA A 379 20.63 9.39 4.90
C ALA A 379 21.78 8.74 4.10
N ALA A 380 21.47 7.96 3.06
CA ALA A 380 22.47 7.35 2.19
C ALA A 380 23.38 8.40 1.54
N ASN A 381 22.80 9.47 0.98
CA ASN A 381 23.56 10.57 0.41
C ASN A 381 24.39 11.29 1.48
N PHE A 382 23.78 11.60 2.62
CA PHE A 382 24.39 12.37 3.71
C PHE A 382 25.65 11.68 4.21
N TYR A 383 25.55 10.42 4.63
CA TYR A 383 26.71 9.67 5.14
C TYR A 383 27.76 9.41 4.06
N THR A 384 27.36 9.19 2.81
CA THR A 384 28.31 9.13 1.68
C THR A 384 29.07 10.45 1.51
N LYS A 385 28.40 11.61 1.62
CA LYS A 385 29.05 12.94 1.54
C LYS A 385 29.91 13.25 2.76
N LEU A 386 29.60 12.69 3.92
CA LEU A 386 30.48 12.75 5.08
C LEU A 386 31.70 11.82 4.95
N GLY A 387 31.72 10.93 3.95
CA GLY A 387 32.83 10.02 3.68
C GLY A 387 32.79 8.74 4.52
N ALA A 388 31.60 8.32 4.98
CA ALA A 388 31.43 7.00 5.58
C ALA A 388 31.67 5.90 4.53
N PRO A 389 32.34 4.80 4.89
CA PRO A 389 32.62 3.72 3.94
C PRO A 389 31.34 2.92 3.60
N PRO A 390 31.26 2.21 2.46
CA PRO A 390 30.05 1.48 2.07
C PRO A 390 29.63 0.37 3.03
N ASP A 391 30.55 -0.21 3.79
CA ASP A 391 30.26 -1.20 4.84
C ASP A 391 29.82 -0.58 6.16
N ALA A 392 29.78 0.76 6.24
CA ALA A 392 29.33 1.48 7.42
C ALA A 392 27.90 1.11 7.83
N THR A 393 27.67 1.06 9.14
CA THR A 393 26.39 0.75 9.75
C THR A 393 25.77 2.02 10.31
N LEU A 394 24.50 2.28 10.00
CA LEU A 394 23.73 3.37 10.60
C LEU A 394 22.45 2.86 11.26
N SER A 395 22.08 3.46 12.38
CA SER A 395 20.74 3.31 12.96
C SER A 395 19.83 4.40 12.41
N VAL A 396 18.61 4.02 12.03
CA VAL A 396 17.56 4.92 11.57
C VAL A 396 16.33 4.69 12.42
N ARG A 397 15.84 5.73 13.09
CA ARG A 397 14.55 5.74 13.78
C ARG A 397 13.62 6.75 13.13
N VAL A 398 12.40 6.30 12.87
CA VAL A 398 11.30 7.14 12.40
C VAL A 398 10.17 7.04 13.40
N SER A 399 9.71 8.18 13.90
CA SER A 399 8.59 8.26 14.83
C SER A 399 7.51 9.18 14.28
N HIS A 400 6.25 8.81 14.47
CA HIS A 400 5.09 9.63 14.13
C HIS A 400 4.30 9.90 15.40
N ARG A 401 3.90 11.16 15.62
CA ARG A 401 3.18 11.59 16.83
C ARG A 401 1.90 12.33 16.48
N GLY A 402 1.00 12.42 17.45
CA GLY A 402 -0.31 13.04 17.28
C GLY A 402 -1.26 12.20 16.45
N LEU A 403 -1.10 10.86 16.48
CA LEU A 403 -1.85 9.92 15.65
C LEU A 403 -3.27 9.63 16.16
N ALA A 404 -3.53 9.81 17.46
CA ALA A 404 -4.78 9.42 18.08
C ALA A 404 -5.95 10.22 17.49
N GLY A 405 -7.00 9.51 17.08
CA GLY A 405 -8.17 10.09 16.42
C GLY A 405 -7.98 10.43 14.94
N ARG A 406 -6.78 10.25 14.37
CA ARG A 406 -6.59 10.43 12.92
C ARG A 406 -7.13 9.24 12.14
N ALA A 407 -7.64 9.53 10.94
CA ALA A 407 -8.01 8.51 9.96
C ALA A 407 -6.92 8.32 8.91
N LEU A 408 -6.51 7.07 8.66
CA LEU A 408 -5.61 6.69 7.58
C LEU A 408 -6.37 6.73 6.25
N THR A 409 -5.82 7.40 5.25
CA THR A 409 -6.36 7.47 3.89
C THR A 409 -5.23 7.64 2.86
N SER A 410 -5.57 7.88 1.59
CA SER A 410 -4.61 8.12 0.50
C SER A 410 -4.58 9.58 0.10
N ALA A 411 -3.39 10.13 -0.11
CA ALA A 411 -3.26 11.35 -0.89
C ALA A 411 -3.62 11.07 -2.36
N GLY A 412 -4.30 12.01 -3.03
CA GLY A 412 -4.47 12.00 -4.49
C GLY A 412 -5.51 11.03 -5.07
N GLY A 413 -6.24 10.26 -4.26
CA GLY A 413 -7.33 9.39 -4.72
C GLY A 413 -6.94 8.14 -5.52
N ASN A 414 -5.67 7.98 -5.90
CA ASN A 414 -5.18 6.86 -6.72
C ASN A 414 -5.18 5.49 -6.02
N ARG A 415 -5.28 5.46 -4.68
CA ARG A 415 -5.31 4.25 -3.86
C ARG A 415 -6.32 4.36 -2.72
N PRO A 416 -7.63 4.47 -3.02
CA PRO A 416 -8.62 4.67 -1.98
C PRO A 416 -8.60 3.48 -1.01
N ILE A 417 -8.57 3.78 0.28
CA ILE A 417 -8.74 2.80 1.34
C ILE A 417 -9.94 3.23 2.19
N PHE A 418 -10.61 2.26 2.81
CA PHE A 418 -11.60 2.58 3.83
C PHE A 418 -10.89 3.29 4.99
N PRO A 419 -11.38 4.47 5.43
CA PRO A 419 -10.76 5.18 6.54
C PRO A 419 -10.75 4.32 7.79
N ARG A 420 -9.58 4.20 8.42
CA ARG A 420 -9.37 3.51 9.69
C ARG A 420 -8.75 4.46 10.70
N VAL A 421 -9.14 4.36 11.96
CA VAL A 421 -8.72 5.34 12.99
C VAL A 421 -7.63 4.75 13.87
N SER A 422 -6.65 5.57 14.26
CA SER A 422 -5.69 5.19 15.30
C SER A 422 -6.19 5.59 16.69
N HIS A 423 -6.03 4.69 17.66
CA HIS A 423 -6.24 4.98 19.09
C HIS A 423 -4.94 5.36 19.80
N GLU A 424 -3.80 4.93 19.26
CA GLU A 424 -2.49 5.30 19.75
C GLU A 424 -2.07 6.65 19.19
N SER A 425 -1.35 7.44 20.00
CA SER A 425 -0.87 8.76 19.59
C SER A 425 0.53 8.73 18.99
N THR A 426 1.30 7.67 19.23
CA THR A 426 2.69 7.55 18.79
C THR A 426 2.95 6.21 18.12
N SER A 427 3.70 6.26 17.02
CA SER A 427 4.36 5.10 16.41
C SER A 427 5.85 5.36 16.37
N GLU A 428 6.66 4.34 16.64
CA GLU A 428 8.12 4.41 16.53
C GLU A 428 8.65 3.14 15.88
N SER A 429 9.62 3.28 14.99
CA SER A 429 10.27 2.15 14.34
C SER A 429 11.74 2.47 14.13
N GLU A 430 12.59 1.56 14.57
CA GLU A 430 14.03 1.66 14.44
C GLU A 430 14.58 0.46 13.67
N ILE A 431 15.45 0.72 12.70
CA ILE A 431 16.17 -0.31 11.96
C ILE A 431 17.65 0.06 11.86
N VAL A 432 18.48 -0.98 11.70
CA VAL A 432 19.91 -0.85 11.47
C VAL A 432 20.21 -1.25 10.03
N LEU A 433 20.96 -0.40 9.33
CA LEU A 433 21.20 -0.49 7.88
C LEU A 433 22.70 -0.51 7.58
N SER A 434 23.06 -1.15 6.47
CA SER A 434 24.40 -1.04 5.87
C SER A 434 24.35 -0.05 4.71
N LEU A 435 25.20 0.98 4.76
CA LEU A 435 25.19 2.12 3.83
C LEU A 435 25.20 1.68 2.36
N GLY A 436 26.07 0.74 2.01
CA GLY A 436 26.26 0.25 0.65
C GLY A 436 25.11 -0.61 0.11
N ARG A 437 24.18 -1.06 0.97
CA ARG A 437 23.01 -1.86 0.57
C ARG A 437 21.70 -1.09 0.55
N MET A 438 21.67 0.14 1.07
CA MET A 438 20.45 0.94 1.22
C MET A 438 19.68 1.19 -0.09
N GLN A 439 20.35 1.16 -1.24
CA GLN A 439 19.69 1.27 -2.54
C GLN A 439 18.94 -0.02 -2.91
N GLU A 440 19.54 -1.18 -2.63
CA GLU A 440 19.00 -2.50 -2.97
C GLU A 440 17.87 -2.90 -2.02
N THR A 441 18.01 -2.60 -0.72
CA THR A 441 17.05 -2.99 0.32
C THR A 441 15.97 -1.93 0.60
N ARG A 442 15.99 -0.80 -0.12
CA ARG A 442 15.16 0.38 0.18
C ARG A 442 13.69 0.07 0.39
N ILE A 443 13.09 -0.69 -0.53
CA ILE A 443 11.65 -0.99 -0.49
C ILE A 443 11.31 -1.78 0.79
N ASP A 444 12.12 -2.79 1.11
CA ASP A 444 11.96 -3.59 2.32
C ASP A 444 12.18 -2.76 3.59
N ASP A 445 13.16 -1.86 3.59
CA ASP A 445 13.45 -0.99 4.73
C ASP A 445 12.32 0.04 4.96
N VAL A 446 11.77 0.62 3.90
CA VAL A 446 10.59 1.50 3.97
C VAL A 446 9.39 0.73 4.54
N ARG A 447 9.16 -0.50 4.06
CA ARG A 447 8.10 -1.37 4.55
C ARG A 447 8.26 -1.66 6.04
N ARG A 448 9.46 -2.09 6.46
CA ARG A 448 9.77 -2.40 7.87
C ARG A 448 9.56 -1.21 8.82
N ILE A 449 9.84 0.01 8.35
CA ILE A 449 9.62 1.24 9.14
C ILE A 449 8.14 1.62 9.21
N THR A 450 7.36 1.40 8.15
CA THR A 450 6.00 1.95 8.03
C THR A 450 4.89 0.95 8.37
N GLU A 451 5.14 -0.35 8.29
CA GLU A 451 4.17 -1.39 8.70
C GLU A 451 3.69 -1.20 10.14
N PRO A 452 4.57 -1.02 11.16
CA PRO A 452 4.12 -0.82 12.54
C PRO A 452 3.23 0.41 12.71
N LEU A 453 3.49 1.47 11.95
CA LEU A 453 2.65 2.67 11.93
C LEU A 453 1.24 2.35 11.42
N PHE A 454 1.13 1.62 10.30
CA PHE A 454 -0.17 1.33 9.69
C PHE A 454 -0.99 0.34 10.52
N MET A 455 -0.33 -0.58 11.24
CA MET A 455 -0.99 -1.49 12.17
C MET A 455 -1.79 -0.78 13.27
N LEU A 456 -1.38 0.43 13.67
CA LEU A 456 -2.12 1.24 14.66
C LEU A 456 -3.49 1.71 14.15
N PHE A 457 -3.70 1.71 12.84
CA PHE A 457 -4.96 2.06 12.19
C PHE A 457 -5.77 0.79 11.92
N GLU A 458 -6.28 0.18 12.98
CA GLU A 458 -7.11 -1.03 12.94
C GLU A 458 -6.48 -2.21 12.16
N PHE A 459 -5.21 -2.50 12.43
CA PHE A 459 -4.45 -3.59 11.80
C PHE A 459 -4.35 -3.43 10.27
N GLN A 460 -4.25 -2.20 9.77
CA GLN A 460 -4.05 -1.97 8.34
C GLN A 460 -2.68 -2.47 7.89
N GLU A 461 -2.68 -3.33 6.88
CA GLU A 461 -1.50 -3.84 6.21
C GLU A 461 -1.55 -3.49 4.71
N PHE A 462 -0.39 -3.30 4.09
CA PHE A 462 -0.27 -3.11 2.65
C PHE A 462 0.59 -4.22 2.06
N GLY A 463 0.18 -4.76 0.91
CA GLY A 463 1.00 -5.75 0.20
C GLY A 463 2.29 -5.14 -0.35
N GLU A 464 3.33 -5.96 -0.50
CA GLU A 464 4.65 -5.57 -1.03
C GLU A 464 4.57 -4.75 -2.33
N ALA A 465 3.65 -5.10 -3.23
CA ALA A 465 3.43 -4.39 -4.49
C ALA A 465 3.07 -2.90 -4.32
N VAL A 466 2.41 -2.53 -3.21
CA VAL A 466 2.06 -1.13 -2.91
C VAL A 466 3.31 -0.33 -2.58
N TYR A 467 4.18 -0.87 -1.74
CA TYR A 467 5.46 -0.27 -1.40
C TYR A 467 6.35 -0.13 -2.64
N THR A 468 6.48 -1.22 -3.41
CA THR A 468 7.27 -1.24 -4.64
C THR A 468 6.82 -0.17 -5.62
N ASP A 469 5.51 -0.08 -5.91
CA ASP A 469 5.00 0.92 -6.83
C ASP A 469 5.26 2.35 -6.33
N ILE A 470 4.90 2.66 -5.08
CA ILE A 470 5.02 4.02 -4.55
C ILE A 470 6.48 4.46 -4.52
N VAL A 471 7.40 3.61 -4.03
CA VAL A 471 8.82 3.94 -3.93
C VAL A 471 9.45 4.07 -5.32
N GLN A 472 9.16 3.18 -6.26
CA GLN A 472 9.74 3.26 -7.61
C GLN A 472 9.23 4.46 -8.41
N ARG A 473 7.95 4.83 -8.27
CA ARG A 473 7.40 6.04 -8.87
C ARG A 473 8.04 7.28 -8.30
N PHE A 474 8.19 7.32 -6.97
CA PHE A 474 8.90 8.38 -6.27
C PHE A 474 10.35 8.55 -6.78
N GLU A 475 11.10 7.45 -6.92
CA GLU A 475 12.47 7.47 -7.45
C GLU A 475 12.56 8.02 -8.88
N LYS A 476 11.51 7.82 -9.68
CA LYS A 476 11.40 8.36 -11.05
C LYS A 476 10.93 9.82 -11.09
N GLY A 477 10.62 10.42 -9.94
CA GLY A 477 10.07 11.77 -9.85
C GLY A 477 8.59 11.85 -10.22
N GLU A 478 7.88 10.73 -10.25
CA GLU A 478 6.45 10.68 -10.52
C GLU A 478 5.65 10.92 -9.22
N THR A 479 4.58 11.72 -9.28
CA THR A 479 3.67 11.87 -8.13
C THR A 479 2.78 10.62 -8.00
N SER A 480 2.60 10.15 -6.76
CA SER A 480 1.77 8.97 -6.42
C SER A 480 0.31 9.18 -6.69
#